data_AF-A0A2N0PN52-F1
#
_entry.id   AF-A0A2N0PN52-F1
#
_cell.length_a   1.000
_cell.length_b   1.000
_cell.length_c   1.000
_cell.angle_alpha   90.00
_cell.angle_beta   90.00
_cell.angle_gamma   90.00
#
_symmetry.space_group_name_H-M   'P 1'
#
loop_
_entity.id
_entity.type
_entity.pdbx_description
1 polymer ?
#
loop_
_entity_poly.entity_id
_entity_poly.type
_entity_poly.pdbx_seq_one_letter_code
_entity_poly.pdbx_strand_id
1 'polypeptide(L)'
;MANAIQELAIASLAMKYNPEVTPGKLDNIVRKLSIRRVAKEYGSIVDYIKNLIGIFDSGGMDAVTKHLEERFFFRLKFQSKRQIKESLQNKQ
;
A
#
# COMPACT_ATOMS: atom_id res chain seq x y z
N MET A 1 7.60 -4.09 -14.53
CA MET A 1 7.73 -4.99 -13.35
C MET A 1 7.38 -4.25 -12.05
N ALA A 2 8.18 -3.27 -11.61
CA ALA A 2 7.92 -2.50 -10.37
C ALA A 2 6.50 -1.91 -10.26
N ASN A 3 5.94 -1.36 -11.35
CA ASN A 3 4.56 -0.86 -11.35
C ASN A 3 3.55 -1.95 -10.97
N ALA A 4 3.63 -3.12 -11.62
CA ALA A 4 2.71 -4.22 -11.38
C ALA A 4 2.83 -4.77 -9.94
N ILE A 5 4.06 -4.86 -9.42
CA ILE A 5 4.32 -5.25 -8.02
C ILE A 5 3.61 -4.30 -7.05
N GLN A 6 3.78 -2.99 -7.25
CA GLN A 6 3.17 -1.97 -6.41
C GLN A 6 1.63 -1.93 -6.55
N GLU A 7 1.12 -1.98 -7.78
CA GLU A 7 -0.32 -1.98 -8.05
C GLU A 7 -1.01 -3.18 -7.40
N LEU A 8 -0.42 -4.38 -7.54
CA LEU A 8 -0.92 -5.60 -6.92
C LEU A 8 -0.91 -5.49 -5.39
N ALA A 9 0.19 -5.03 -4.80
CA ALA A 9 0.30 -4.90 -3.35
C ALA A 9 -0.69 -3.86 -2.79
N ILE A 10 -0.85 -2.71 -3.45
CA ILE A 10 -1.83 -1.68 -3.05
C ILE A 10 -3.26 -2.21 -3.17
N ALA A 11 -3.57 -2.94 -4.26
CA ALA A 11 -4.89 -3.52 -4.44
C ALA A 11 -5.20 -4.56 -3.34
N SER A 12 -4.25 -5.44 -3.05
CA SER A 12 -4.34 -6.42 -1.95
C SER A 12 -4.58 -5.74 -0.60
N LEU A 13 -3.84 -4.66 -0.31
CA LEU A 13 -4.04 -3.90 0.93
C LEU A 13 -5.40 -3.17 0.96
N ALA A 14 -5.81 -2.57 -0.15
CA ALA A 14 -7.10 -1.90 -0.23
C ALA A 14 -8.27 -2.86 0.02
N MET A 15 -8.20 -4.08 -0.53
CA MET A 15 -9.18 -5.14 -0.27
C MET A 15 -9.09 -5.69 1.16
N LYS A 16 -7.87 -5.84 1.72
CA LYS A 16 -7.65 -6.27 3.11
C LYS A 16 -8.32 -5.31 4.11
N TYR A 17 -8.18 -4.01 3.90
CA TYR A 17 -8.73 -2.99 4.80
C TYR A 17 -10.19 -2.62 4.50
N ASN A 18 -10.63 -2.75 3.25
CA ASN A 18 -11.99 -2.50 2.82
C ASN A 18 -12.46 -3.63 1.90
N PRO A 19 -12.94 -4.77 2.46
CA PRO A 19 -13.36 -5.93 1.66
C PRO A 19 -14.50 -5.62 0.68
N GLU A 20 -15.30 -4.60 0.98
CA GLU A 20 -16.43 -4.13 0.16
C GLU A 20 -16.01 -3.01 -0.83
N VAL A 21 -14.71 -2.80 -1.05
CA VAL A 21 -14.24 -1.78 -1.99
C VAL A 21 -14.75 -2.07 -3.39
N THR A 22 -15.50 -1.13 -3.95
CA THR A 22 -16.01 -1.27 -5.32
C THR A 22 -14.87 -1.11 -6.32
N PRO A 23 -14.94 -1.75 -7.51
CA PRO A 23 -13.88 -1.67 -8.51
C PRO A 23 -13.45 -0.24 -8.85
N GLY A 24 -14.39 0.69 -8.97
CA GLY A 24 -14.08 2.11 -9.23
C GLY A 24 -13.36 2.81 -8.08
N LYS A 25 -13.66 2.46 -6.82
CA LYS A 25 -12.93 2.98 -5.65
C LYS A 25 -11.53 2.36 -5.57
N LEU A 26 -11.39 1.08 -5.90
CA LEU A 26 -10.12 0.37 -5.95
C LEU A 26 -9.17 0.97 -6.99
N ASP A 27 -9.64 1.18 -8.23
CA ASP A 27 -8.85 1.84 -9.29
C ASP A 27 -8.39 3.24 -8.86
N ASN A 28 -9.27 4.01 -8.20
CA ASN A 28 -8.89 5.32 -7.68
C ASN A 28 -7.79 5.24 -6.61
N ILE A 29 -7.83 4.25 -5.71
CA ILE A 29 -6.79 4.05 -4.69
C ILE A 29 -5.46 3.68 -5.35
N VAL A 30 -5.48 2.73 -6.28
CA VAL A 30 -4.29 2.28 -7.02
C VAL A 30 -3.68 3.45 -7.80
N ARG A 31 -4.49 4.24 -8.51
CA ARG A 31 -4.02 5.45 -9.23
C ARG A 31 -3.43 6.50 -8.28
N LYS A 32 -4.05 6.75 -7.13
CA LYS A 32 -3.57 7.71 -6.12
C LYS A 32 -2.23 7.31 -5.54
N LEU A 33 -2.01 6.01 -5.37
CA LEU A 33 -0.79 5.43 -4.81
C LEU A 33 0.14 4.87 -5.90
N SER A 34 -0.05 5.28 -7.16
CA SER A 34 0.79 4.86 -8.28
C SER A 34 2.26 5.19 -8.05
N ILE A 35 3.16 4.41 -8.65
CA ILE A 35 4.61 4.56 -8.51
C ILE A 35 5.06 6.00 -8.74
N ARG A 36 4.46 6.67 -9.73
CA ARG A 36 4.85 8.00 -10.16
C ARG A 36 4.52 9.06 -9.11
N ARG A 37 3.49 8.82 -8.30
CA ARG A 37 3.11 9.70 -7.19
C ARG A 37 3.95 9.41 -5.96
N VAL A 38 4.15 8.14 -5.63
CA VAL A 38 4.93 7.71 -4.46
C VAL A 38 6.42 8.02 -4.62
N ALA A 39 6.96 7.84 -5.81
CA ALA A 39 8.36 8.09 -6.10
C ALA A 39 8.77 9.56 -5.93
N LYS A 40 7.83 10.51 -6.03
CA LYS A 40 8.10 11.92 -5.71
C LYS A 40 8.53 12.11 -4.25
N GLU A 41 8.10 11.22 -3.36
CA GLU A 41 8.48 11.23 -1.95
C GLU A 41 9.85 10.56 -1.70
N TYR A 42 10.48 9.95 -2.72
CA TYR A 42 11.73 9.17 -2.61
C TYR A 42 12.95 9.85 -3.23
N GLY A 43 12.85 11.13 -3.59
CA GLY A 43 13.91 11.88 -4.26
C GLY A 43 14.07 11.51 -5.75
N SER A 44 14.02 10.22 -6.09
CA SER A 44 14.08 9.71 -7.46
C SER A 44 13.17 8.51 -7.69
N ILE A 45 12.57 8.46 -8.90
CA ILE A 45 11.82 7.29 -9.38
C ILE A 45 12.72 6.06 -9.50
N VAL A 46 13.97 6.24 -9.88
CA VAL A 46 14.92 5.13 -10.07
C VAL A 46 15.23 4.47 -8.73
N ASP A 47 15.47 5.26 -7.69
CA ASP A 47 15.82 4.74 -6.36
C ASP A 47 14.62 4.05 -5.71
N TYR A 48 13.42 4.60 -5.89
CA TYR A 48 12.19 3.93 -5.49
C TYR A 48 12.01 2.57 -6.18
N ILE A 49 12.19 2.52 -7.51
CA ILE A 49 12.06 1.28 -8.29
C ILE A 49 13.08 0.25 -7.82
N LYS A 50 14.35 0.63 -7.65
CA LYS A 50 15.42 -0.26 -7.18
C LYS A 50 15.11 -0.82 -5.79
N ASN A 51 14.67 0.04 -4.87
CA ASN A 51 14.28 -0.38 -3.53
C ASN A 51 13.09 -1.37 -3.56
N LEU A 52 12.06 -1.07 -4.35
CA LEU A 52 10.88 -1.93 -4.46
C LEU A 52 11.22 -3.30 -5.05
N ILE A 53 12.05 -3.34 -6.08
CA ILE A 53 12.53 -4.61 -6.67
C ILE A 53 13.41 -5.37 -5.67
N GLY A 54 14.32 -4.70 -4.97
CA GLY A 54 15.16 -5.36 -3.96
C GLY A 54 14.36 -5.98 -2.81
N ILE A 55 13.27 -5.35 -2.37
CA ILE A 55 12.34 -5.93 -1.38
C ILE A 55 11.63 -7.15 -1.97
N PHE A 56 11.19 -7.07 -3.22
CA PHE A 56 10.54 -8.18 -3.91
C PHE A 56 11.49 -9.38 -4.09
N ASP A 57 12.73 -9.14 -4.51
CA ASP A 57 13.71 -10.20 -4.75
C ASP A 57 14.15 -10.88 -3.44
N SER A 58 14.14 -10.17 -2.31
CA SER A 58 14.53 -10.72 -1.00
C SER A 58 13.41 -11.43 -0.25
N GLY A 59 12.16 -11.02 -0.43
CA GLY A 59 11.04 -11.53 0.39
C GLY A 59 9.71 -11.63 -0.33
N GLY A 60 9.71 -11.53 -1.67
CA GLY A 60 8.54 -11.68 -2.52
C GLY A 60 7.47 -10.62 -2.29
N MET A 61 6.23 -10.97 -2.66
CA MET A 61 5.07 -10.08 -2.51
C MET A 61 4.71 -9.79 -1.05
N ASP A 62 5.00 -10.70 -0.12
CA ASP A 62 4.67 -10.51 1.30
C ASP A 62 5.52 -9.39 1.90
N ALA A 63 6.83 -9.37 1.62
CA ALA A 63 7.72 -8.30 2.05
C ALA A 63 7.34 -6.95 1.43
N VAL A 64 7.00 -6.94 0.14
CA VAL A 64 6.50 -5.74 -0.55
C VAL A 64 5.21 -5.23 0.11
N THR A 65 4.26 -6.13 0.34
CA THR A 65 2.96 -5.79 0.92
C THR A 65 3.13 -5.21 2.32
N LYS A 66 3.97 -5.81 3.16
CA LYS A 66 4.29 -5.30 4.49
C LYS A 66 4.97 -3.93 4.45
N HIS A 67 5.96 -3.74 3.58
CA HIS A 67 6.64 -2.45 3.42
C HIS A 67 5.67 -1.34 3.01
N LEU A 68 4.78 -1.62 2.05
CA LEU A 68 3.77 -0.66 1.60
C LEU A 68 2.67 -0.47 2.65
N GLU A 69 2.33 -1.50 3.41
CA GLU A 69 1.37 -1.42 4.52
C GLU A 69 1.86 -0.47 5.60
N GLU A 70 3.09 -0.65 6.10
CA GLU A 70 3.69 0.23 7.12
C GLU A 70 3.73 1.69 6.66
N ARG A 71 4.05 1.88 5.37
CA ARG A 71 4.23 3.21 4.80
C ARG A 71 2.92 3.93 4.44
N PHE A 72 1.95 3.20 3.91
CA PHE A 72 0.66 3.72 3.48
C PHE A 72 -0.47 3.43 4.45
N PHE A 73 -0.16 2.87 5.63
CA PHE A 73 -1.11 2.51 6.68
C PHE A 73 -2.16 3.60 6.89
N PHE A 74 -1.71 4.84 7.10
CA PHE A 74 -2.58 5.99 7.32
C PHE A 74 -3.43 6.37 6.11
N ARG A 75 -2.94 6.17 4.88
CA ARG A 75 -3.69 6.48 3.65
C ARG A 75 -4.70 5.39 3.29
N LEU A 76 -4.45 4.15 3.72
CA LEU A 76 -5.31 2.98 3.45
C LEU A 76 -6.40 2.78 4.52
N LYS A 77 -6.16 3.19 5.77
CA LYS A 77 -7.13 3.09 6.88
C LYS A 77 -8.33 4.05 6.77
N PHE A 78 -8.33 4.97 5.79
CA PHE A 78 -9.28 6.10 5.72
C PHE A 78 -10.74 5.78 5.35
N GLN A 79 -11.19 4.52 5.45
CA GLN A 79 -12.62 4.19 5.32
C GLN A 79 -13.19 3.27 6.42
N SER A 80 -12.36 2.71 7.31
CA SER A 80 -12.89 1.93 8.43
C SER A 80 -13.02 2.78 9.68
N LYS A 81 -14.16 3.50 9.81
CA LYS A 81 -14.58 4.06 11.11
C LYS A 81 -14.78 2.97 12.20
N ARG A 82 -14.77 1.67 11.83
CA ARG A 82 -14.91 0.55 12.77
C ARG A 82 -13.59 0.04 13.36
N GLN A 83 -12.47 0.05 12.63
CA GLN A 83 -11.20 -0.52 13.13
C GLN A 83 -10.36 0.42 14.01
N ILE A 84 -10.72 1.71 14.11
CA ILE A 84 -10.01 2.63 15.02
C ILE A 84 -10.28 2.29 16.49
N LYS A 85 -11.45 1.72 16.81
CA LYS A 85 -11.83 1.41 18.19
C LYS A 85 -11.01 0.26 18.80
N GLU A 86 -10.66 -0.75 18.01
CA GLU A 86 -9.91 -1.93 18.51
C GLU A 86 -8.41 -1.64 18.69
N SER A 87 -7.80 -0.83 17.80
CA SER A 87 -6.37 -0.47 17.95
C SER A 87 -6.07 0.56 19.05
N LEU A 88 -7.08 1.21 19.63
CA LEU A 88 -6.94 2.14 20.76
C LEU A 88 -7.32 1.51 22.11
N GLN A 89 -7.94 0.33 22.13
CA GLN A 89 -8.31 -0.36 23.38
C GLN A 89 -7.25 -1.32 23.91
N ASN A 90 -6.28 -1.78 23.10
CA ASN A 90 -5.21 -2.67 23.57
C ASN A 90 -3.95 -1.92 24.09
N LYS A 91 -4.12 -0.68 24.56
CA LYS A 91 -3.07 0.11 25.23
C LYS A 91 -3.52 0.68 26.59
N GLN A 92 -4.46 0.02 27.27
CA GLN A 92 -4.78 0.29 28.68
C GLN A 92 -4.50 -0.94 29.53
#